data_AF-A0A354WC33-F1
#
_entry.id   AF-A0A354WC33-F1
#
_cell.length_a   1.000
_cell.length_b   1.000
_cell.length_c   1.000
_cell.angle_alpha   90.00
_cell.angle_beta   90.00
_cell.angle_gamma   90.00
#
_symmetry.space_group_name_H-M   'P 1'
#
loop_
_entity.id
_entity.type
_entity.pdbx_description
1 polymer ?
#
loop_
_entity_poly.entity_id
_entity_poly.type
_entity_poly.pdbx_seq_one_letter_code
_entity_poly.pdbx_strand_id
1 'polypeptide(L)'
;MSKRIVAFNHKGGVSKTTSIYNIGWMLSRNYKVLVVDADPQCNLSNLILGDDFEKYYFEDSTKHHNIKDGVQPAFAGKPFPIQAVDCFSPVRAPSLYLLAGHANLSEYDAALTFAQTSNNAITTLQNLPGAFSELIKVTENKYSIDYTLIDLNPGLSAINQNLFLSSHAFIVPTNPDPFSLMAINALKNILPKWVLWKKNSVELFADSAYPLLEGEPKFVGTLIQRFNIHNGRAAKPYRDNITEIKALISGEFFESISRVGMTLNSEQYTQDFIESGYCLGEIPDFQGLLPKSYQAGVPVFDLLDTEIGEAGLVLDQMINNRNVFEERFQLLTNKLIELLQYA
;
A
#
# COMPACT_ATOMS: atom_id res chain seq x y z
N MET A 1 -5.17 -13.35 -12.39
CA MET A 1 -3.92 -13.06 -11.65
C MET A 1 -4.21 -11.85 -10.78
N SER A 2 -3.79 -11.86 -9.50
CA SER A 2 -4.05 -10.75 -8.58
C SER A 2 -3.48 -9.44 -9.12
N LYS A 3 -4.21 -8.33 -8.96
CA LYS A 3 -3.71 -6.98 -9.24
C LYS A 3 -3.08 -6.41 -7.97
N ARG A 4 -1.75 -6.21 -8.02
CA ARG A 4 -0.94 -5.65 -6.92
C ARG A 4 -0.88 -4.13 -6.98
N ILE A 5 -1.23 -3.47 -5.88
CA ILE A 5 -1.20 -2.02 -5.70
C ILE A 5 -0.31 -1.70 -4.50
N VAL A 6 0.60 -0.74 -4.67
CA VAL A 6 1.44 -0.24 -3.59
C VAL A 6 1.11 1.21 -3.25
N ALA A 7 1.01 1.55 -1.97
CA ALA A 7 0.92 2.93 -1.53
C ALA A 7 2.30 3.42 -1.08
N PHE A 8 2.89 4.39 -1.79
CA PHE A 8 4.26 4.82 -1.48
C PHE A 8 4.43 6.33 -1.41
N ASN A 9 5.11 6.76 -0.34
CA ASN A 9 5.63 8.10 -0.16
C ASN A 9 6.76 8.05 0.87
N HIS A 10 7.89 8.70 0.55
CA HIS A 10 9.07 8.76 1.41
C HIS A 10 8.86 9.58 2.70
N LYS A 11 7.75 10.30 2.80
CA LYS A 11 7.37 11.00 4.03
C LYS A 11 6.64 10.08 5.01
N GLY A 12 7.05 10.09 6.27
CA GLY A 12 6.32 9.45 7.37
C GLY A 12 5.01 10.18 7.69
N GLY A 13 4.00 9.45 8.19
CA GLY A 13 2.76 10.07 8.70
C GLY A 13 1.77 10.61 7.67
N VAL A 14 1.93 10.27 6.38
CA VAL A 14 1.00 10.61 5.28
C VAL A 14 -0.13 9.60 5.08
N SER A 15 -0.47 8.84 6.13
CA SER A 15 -1.57 7.87 6.16
C SER A 15 -1.47 6.71 5.15
N LYS A 16 -0.25 6.22 4.81
CA LYS A 16 -0.06 5.05 3.93
C LYS A 16 -0.79 3.79 4.46
N THR A 17 -0.41 3.34 5.65
CA THR A 17 -1.00 2.21 6.37
C THR A 17 -2.51 2.37 6.51
N THR A 18 -2.97 3.56 6.92
CA THR A 18 -4.41 3.85 7.07
C THR A 18 -5.15 3.75 5.74
N SER A 19 -4.58 4.24 4.63
CA SER A 19 -5.18 4.08 3.30
C SER A 19 -5.26 2.62 2.89
N ILE A 20 -4.17 1.85 3.03
CA ILE A 20 -4.13 0.43 2.68
C ILE A 20 -5.17 -0.35 3.50
N TYR A 21 -5.27 -0.09 4.80
CA TYR A 21 -6.25 -0.71 5.68
C TYR A 21 -7.70 -0.43 5.23
N ASN A 22 -8.05 0.84 5.03
CA ASN A 22 -9.42 1.23 4.66
C ASN A 22 -9.80 0.79 3.23
N ILE A 23 -8.88 0.93 2.26
CA ILE A 23 -9.09 0.48 0.87
C ILE A 23 -9.22 -1.04 0.83
N GLY A 24 -8.36 -1.76 1.53
CA GLY A 24 -8.39 -3.22 1.57
C GLY A 24 -9.70 -3.75 2.15
N TRP A 25 -10.15 -3.15 3.25
CA TRP A 25 -11.44 -3.50 3.86
C TRP A 25 -12.63 -3.17 2.96
N MET A 26 -12.61 -2.03 2.27
CA MET A 26 -13.69 -1.69 1.34
C MET A 26 -13.73 -2.65 0.15
N LEU A 27 -12.58 -2.99 -0.43
CA LEU A 27 -12.47 -3.96 -1.51
C LEU A 27 -12.89 -5.38 -1.07
N SER A 28 -12.59 -5.77 0.17
CA SER A 28 -12.89 -7.13 0.67
C SER A 28 -14.39 -7.43 0.80
N ARG A 29 -15.24 -6.41 0.73
CA ARG A 29 -16.70 -6.59 0.67
C ARG A 29 -17.16 -7.33 -0.59
N ASN A 30 -16.41 -7.24 -1.69
CA ASN A 30 -16.77 -7.84 -2.98
C ASN A 30 -15.67 -8.70 -3.61
N TYR A 31 -14.44 -8.65 -3.08
CA TYR A 31 -13.28 -9.30 -3.65
C TYR A 31 -12.45 -10.01 -2.58
N LYS A 32 -11.61 -10.95 -2.98
CA LYS A 32 -10.58 -11.50 -2.10
C LYS A 32 -9.36 -10.61 -2.13
N VAL A 33 -9.00 -10.06 -0.98
CA VAL A 33 -7.96 -9.04 -0.86
C VAL A 33 -6.84 -9.53 0.03
N LEU A 34 -5.61 -9.50 -0.47
CA LEU A 34 -4.41 -9.66 0.35
C LEU A 34 -3.87 -8.29 0.74
N VAL A 35 -3.61 -8.05 2.00
CA VAL A 35 -2.86 -6.89 2.46
C VAL A 35 -1.52 -7.34 3.00
N VAL A 36 -0.45 -6.69 2.54
CA VAL A 36 0.93 -7.05 2.84
C VAL A 36 1.52 -5.92 3.67
N ASP A 37 1.92 -6.24 4.89
CA ASP A 37 2.62 -5.31 5.76
C ASP A 37 4.14 -5.52 5.62
N ALA A 38 4.80 -4.60 4.92
CA ALA A 38 6.25 -4.60 4.77
C ALA A 38 6.89 -3.43 5.52
N ASP A 39 6.18 -2.79 6.44
CA ASP A 39 6.78 -1.86 7.39
C ASP A 39 7.25 -2.64 8.62
N PRO A 40 8.55 -2.60 8.98
CA PRO A 40 9.03 -3.19 10.23
C PRO A 40 8.28 -2.68 11.49
N GLN A 41 7.61 -1.54 11.45
CA GLN A 41 6.76 -1.09 12.56
C GLN A 41 5.48 -1.91 12.74
N CYS A 42 5.11 -2.76 11.78
CA CYS A 42 3.97 -3.68 11.84
C CYS A 42 2.63 -2.97 12.11
N ASN A 43 2.49 -1.71 11.71
CA ASN A 43 1.31 -0.90 12.00
C ASN A 43 0.04 -1.45 11.33
N LEU A 44 0.15 -1.96 10.10
CA LEU A 44 -0.98 -2.55 9.38
C LEU A 44 -1.38 -3.88 10.04
N SER A 45 -0.39 -4.68 10.44
CA SER A 45 -0.61 -5.95 11.14
C SER A 45 -1.30 -5.70 12.48
N ASN A 46 -0.87 -4.71 13.25
CA ASN A 46 -1.51 -4.32 14.51
C ASN A 46 -2.96 -3.85 14.31
N LEU A 47 -3.23 -3.04 13.28
CA LEU A 47 -4.58 -2.59 12.94
C LEU A 47 -5.55 -3.75 12.63
N ILE A 48 -5.05 -4.84 12.05
CA ILE A 48 -5.87 -5.96 11.58
C ILE A 48 -6.00 -7.06 12.65
N LEU A 49 -4.90 -7.36 13.36
CA LEU A 49 -4.88 -8.36 14.41
C LEU A 49 -5.52 -7.86 15.72
N GLY A 50 -5.46 -6.55 15.98
CA GLY A 50 -6.01 -5.94 17.18
C GLY A 50 -5.43 -6.59 18.45
N ASP A 51 -6.31 -7.03 19.35
CA ASP A 51 -5.93 -7.69 20.60
C ASP A 51 -5.12 -8.98 20.41
N ASP A 52 -5.23 -9.64 19.24
CA ASP A 52 -4.47 -10.85 18.91
C ASP A 52 -3.04 -10.55 18.39
N PHE A 53 -2.63 -9.28 18.26
CA PHE A 53 -1.34 -8.90 17.68
C PHE A 53 -0.15 -9.59 18.34
N GLU A 54 0.00 -9.45 19.67
CA GLU A 54 1.11 -10.06 20.40
C GLU A 54 1.06 -11.59 20.28
N LYS A 55 -0.12 -12.17 20.52
CA LYS A 55 -0.37 -13.61 20.45
C LYS A 55 0.05 -14.20 19.11
N TYR A 56 -0.22 -13.50 18.02
CA TYR A 56 0.14 -13.92 16.66
C TYR A 56 1.65 -14.23 16.50
N TYR A 57 2.52 -13.47 17.16
CA TYR A 57 3.98 -13.64 17.07
C TYR A 57 4.57 -14.61 18.10
N PHE A 58 3.81 -15.02 19.13
CA PHE A 58 4.28 -15.93 20.16
C PHE A 58 3.69 -17.35 20.08
N GLU A 59 2.52 -17.53 19.46
CA GLU A 59 1.91 -18.85 19.33
C GLU A 59 2.57 -19.72 18.26
N ASP A 60 2.80 -20.99 18.58
CA ASP A 60 3.47 -21.95 17.67
C ASP A 60 2.74 -22.10 16.34
N SER A 61 1.42 -21.96 16.33
CA SER A 61 0.59 -22.07 15.12
C SER A 61 0.65 -20.86 14.20
N THR A 62 1.15 -19.71 14.64
CA THR A 62 1.10 -18.46 13.86
C THR A 62 2.41 -17.71 13.75
N LYS A 63 3.35 -17.92 14.68
CA LYS A 63 4.59 -17.13 14.80
C LYS A 63 5.45 -17.08 13.53
N HIS A 64 5.33 -18.07 12.64
CA HIS A 64 6.07 -18.14 11.38
C HIS A 64 5.27 -17.73 10.14
N HIS A 65 4.03 -17.27 10.31
CA HIS A 65 3.16 -16.83 9.23
C HIS A 65 3.27 -15.32 9.01
N ASN A 66 4.49 -14.85 8.75
CA ASN A 66 4.80 -13.45 8.50
C ASN A 66 5.73 -13.30 7.28
N ILE A 67 5.86 -12.08 6.76
CA ILE A 67 6.63 -11.77 5.57
C ILE A 67 8.11 -12.15 5.70
N LYS A 68 8.71 -11.97 6.87
CA LYS A 68 10.14 -12.26 7.11
C LYS A 68 10.40 -13.76 7.06
N ASP A 69 9.62 -14.55 7.80
CA ASP A 69 9.76 -16.00 7.82
C ASP A 69 9.36 -16.62 6.47
N GLY A 70 8.39 -16.04 5.77
CA GLY A 70 7.97 -16.49 4.44
C GLY A 70 9.08 -16.38 3.38
N VAL A 71 9.90 -15.33 3.42
CA VAL A 71 11.04 -15.18 2.49
C VAL A 71 12.34 -15.80 3.00
N GLN A 72 12.38 -16.23 4.27
CA GLN A 72 13.55 -16.83 4.91
C GLN A 72 14.23 -17.94 4.09
N PRO A 73 13.51 -18.80 3.33
CA PRO A 73 14.16 -19.84 2.53
C PRO A 73 15.17 -19.27 1.51
N ALA A 74 14.85 -18.12 0.90
CA ALA A 74 15.75 -17.44 -0.02
C ALA A 74 16.93 -16.80 0.73
N PHE A 75 16.66 -16.04 1.78
CA PHE A 75 17.68 -15.27 2.51
C PHE A 75 18.64 -16.13 3.34
N ALA A 76 18.20 -17.33 3.77
CA ALA A 76 19.04 -18.28 4.51
C ALA A 76 19.65 -19.37 3.61
N GLY A 77 19.48 -19.30 2.29
CA GLY A 77 20.02 -20.27 1.34
C GLY A 77 19.51 -21.70 1.58
N LYS A 78 18.24 -21.84 1.97
CA LYS A 78 17.65 -23.14 2.27
C LYS A 78 17.38 -23.93 0.99
N PRO A 79 17.45 -25.27 1.04
CA PRO A 79 17.26 -26.11 -0.14
C PRO A 79 15.79 -26.28 -0.55
N PHE A 80 14.84 -25.69 0.19
CA PHE A 80 13.41 -25.75 -0.12
C PHE A 80 12.92 -24.39 -0.64
N PRO A 81 11.93 -24.37 -1.55
CA PRO A 81 11.44 -23.12 -2.13
C PRO A 81 10.60 -22.32 -1.14
N ILE A 82 10.38 -21.04 -1.46
CA ILE A 82 9.37 -20.20 -0.79
C ILE A 82 7.98 -20.85 -0.96
N GLN A 83 7.22 -20.86 0.13
CA GLN A 83 5.86 -21.41 0.17
C GLN A 83 4.89 -20.36 0.71
N ALA A 84 3.61 -20.55 0.41
CA ALA A 84 2.55 -19.68 0.92
C ALA A 84 2.44 -19.80 2.46
N VAL A 85 2.25 -18.66 3.11
CA VAL A 85 1.97 -18.62 4.56
C VAL A 85 0.46 -18.77 4.81
N ASP A 86 0.08 -19.08 6.05
CA ASP A 86 -1.32 -19.01 6.49
C ASP A 86 -1.65 -17.58 6.93
N CYS A 87 -2.53 -16.91 6.20
CA CYS A 87 -2.94 -15.54 6.49
C CYS A 87 -4.08 -15.48 7.51
N PHE A 88 -4.01 -14.52 8.42
CA PHE A 88 -5.12 -14.15 9.28
C PHE A 88 -6.20 -13.39 8.49
N SER A 89 -7.46 -13.59 8.86
CA SER A 89 -8.61 -12.83 8.34
C SER A 89 -9.52 -12.38 9.48
N PRO A 90 -9.86 -11.08 9.58
CA PRO A 90 -10.81 -10.60 10.58
C PRO A 90 -12.20 -11.22 10.39
N VAL A 91 -12.89 -11.50 11.50
CA VAL A 91 -14.27 -12.04 11.48
C VAL A 91 -15.22 -11.15 10.67
N ARG A 92 -15.06 -9.82 10.79
CA ARG A 92 -15.89 -8.82 10.09
C ARG A 92 -15.48 -8.57 8.63
N ALA A 93 -14.35 -9.12 8.20
CA ALA A 93 -13.85 -9.02 6.83
C ALA A 93 -13.18 -10.36 6.41
N PRO A 94 -13.96 -11.45 6.26
CA PRO A 94 -13.41 -12.80 6.04
C PRO A 94 -12.68 -12.98 4.70
N SER A 95 -12.91 -12.06 3.75
CA SER A 95 -12.22 -12.01 2.45
C SER A 95 -10.98 -11.10 2.45
N LEU A 96 -10.62 -10.53 3.60
CA LEU A 96 -9.40 -9.75 3.80
C LEU A 96 -8.34 -10.64 4.46
N TYR A 97 -7.24 -10.89 3.77
CA TYR A 97 -6.15 -11.75 4.21
C TYR A 97 -4.94 -10.89 4.54
N LEU A 98 -4.32 -11.12 5.70
CA LEU A 98 -3.12 -10.43 6.14
C LEU A 98 -1.87 -11.29 5.88
N LEU A 99 -0.95 -10.79 5.06
CA LEU A 99 0.46 -11.19 5.12
C LEU A 99 1.16 -10.28 6.14
N ALA A 100 1.30 -10.79 7.36
CA ALA A 100 1.75 -10.01 8.51
C ALA A 100 3.20 -9.53 8.38
N GLY A 101 3.48 -8.36 8.93
CA GLY A 101 4.80 -7.74 8.99
C GLY A 101 5.70 -8.41 10.03
N HIS A 102 6.93 -7.93 10.16
CA HIS A 102 7.84 -8.40 11.20
C HIS A 102 8.84 -7.31 11.58
N ALA A 103 9.06 -7.10 12.89
CA ALA A 103 9.94 -6.06 13.43
C ALA A 103 11.37 -6.10 12.87
N ASN A 104 11.89 -7.31 12.66
CA ASN A 104 13.22 -7.55 12.15
C ASN A 104 13.31 -7.71 10.62
N LEU A 105 12.30 -7.28 9.84
CA LEU A 105 12.34 -7.39 8.39
C LEU A 105 13.55 -6.66 7.77
N SER A 106 13.99 -5.57 8.39
CA SER A 106 15.14 -4.77 7.96
C SER A 106 16.48 -5.52 7.98
N GLU A 107 16.59 -6.65 8.69
CA GLU A 107 17.80 -7.49 8.70
C GLU A 107 18.16 -7.99 7.28
N TYR A 108 17.17 -8.10 6.39
CA TYR A 108 17.36 -8.58 5.01
C TYR A 108 17.79 -7.49 4.02
N ASP A 109 17.78 -6.22 4.41
CA ASP A 109 18.03 -5.11 3.49
C ASP A 109 19.48 -5.09 2.98
N ALA A 110 20.46 -5.42 3.83
CA ALA A 110 21.87 -5.44 3.45
C ALA A 110 22.16 -6.52 2.39
N ALA A 111 21.64 -7.73 2.58
CA ALA A 111 21.79 -8.83 1.63
C ALA A 111 21.12 -8.50 0.29
N LEU A 112 19.92 -7.92 0.34
CA LEU A 112 19.19 -7.52 -0.86
C LEU A 112 19.89 -6.38 -1.61
N THR A 113 20.40 -5.37 -0.90
CA THR A 113 21.18 -4.27 -1.50
C THR A 113 22.44 -4.79 -2.20
N PHE A 114 23.14 -5.73 -1.57
CA PHE A 114 24.31 -6.36 -2.17
C PHE A 114 23.95 -7.12 -3.45
N ALA A 115 22.84 -7.87 -3.45
CA ALA A 115 22.34 -8.56 -4.63
C ALA A 115 21.97 -7.59 -5.79
N GLN A 116 21.45 -6.40 -5.49
CA GLN A 116 21.05 -5.42 -6.51
C GLN A 116 22.20 -4.66 -7.16
N THR A 117 23.25 -4.38 -6.39
CA THR A 117 24.34 -3.46 -6.78
C THR A 117 25.52 -4.20 -7.40
N SER A 118 25.61 -5.50 -7.18
CA SER A 118 26.77 -6.27 -7.57
C SER A 118 26.57 -6.86 -8.96
N ASN A 119 26.92 -6.07 -9.99
CA ASN A 119 26.93 -6.51 -11.39
C ASN A 119 27.80 -7.76 -11.52
N ASN A 120 27.20 -8.89 -11.91
CA ASN A 120 27.79 -10.24 -12.03
C ASN A 120 28.05 -11.01 -10.72
N ALA A 121 27.48 -10.60 -9.58
CA ALA A 121 27.79 -11.26 -8.31
C ALA A 121 26.80 -12.35 -7.90
N ILE A 122 27.33 -13.57 -8.01
CA ILE A 122 26.97 -14.81 -7.32
C ILE A 122 25.56 -15.33 -7.64
N THR A 123 25.51 -16.39 -8.43
CA THR A 123 24.36 -17.29 -8.64
C THR A 123 23.63 -17.68 -7.35
N THR A 124 24.27 -17.56 -6.18
CA THR A 124 23.64 -17.84 -4.88
C THR A 124 22.68 -16.73 -4.41
N LEU A 125 22.80 -15.50 -4.91
CA LEU A 125 21.99 -14.35 -4.48
C LEU A 125 20.99 -13.88 -5.53
N GLN A 126 21.03 -14.45 -6.74
CA GLN A 126 20.13 -14.11 -7.85
C GLN A 126 18.65 -14.29 -7.51
N ASN A 127 18.34 -15.09 -6.49
CA ASN A 127 16.97 -15.36 -6.04
C ASN A 127 16.42 -14.25 -5.12
N LEU A 128 17.26 -13.42 -4.51
CA LEU A 128 16.80 -12.47 -3.49
C LEU A 128 15.87 -11.36 -4.05
N PRO A 129 16.15 -10.74 -5.21
CA PRO A 129 15.28 -9.68 -5.73
C PRO A 129 13.83 -10.10 -5.94
N GLY A 130 13.57 -11.30 -6.46
CA GLY A 130 12.20 -11.79 -6.66
C GLY A 130 11.58 -12.49 -5.46
N ALA A 131 12.31 -12.69 -4.35
CA ALA A 131 11.84 -13.49 -3.21
C ALA A 131 10.51 -12.99 -2.61
N PHE A 132 10.38 -11.68 -2.40
CA PHE A 132 9.14 -11.08 -1.89
C PHE A 132 7.98 -11.23 -2.88
N SER A 133 8.25 -11.02 -4.17
CA SER A 133 7.24 -11.19 -5.24
C SER A 133 6.73 -12.63 -5.32
N GLU A 134 7.64 -13.61 -5.15
CA GLU A 134 7.27 -15.03 -5.13
C GLU A 134 6.44 -15.37 -3.90
N LEU A 135 6.82 -14.92 -2.69
CA LEU A 135 6.02 -15.13 -1.48
C LEU A 135 4.59 -14.60 -1.64
N ILE A 136 4.47 -13.37 -2.15
CA ILE A 136 3.16 -12.76 -2.43
C ILE A 136 2.40 -13.61 -3.46
N LYS A 137 3.05 -14.08 -4.53
CA LYS A 137 2.42 -14.88 -5.60
C LYS A 137 1.89 -16.22 -5.11
N VAL A 138 2.69 -16.98 -4.35
CA VAL A 138 2.24 -18.28 -3.83
C VAL A 138 1.10 -18.09 -2.82
N THR A 139 1.12 -17.01 -2.05
CA THR A 139 0.05 -16.64 -1.12
C THR A 139 -1.22 -16.19 -1.86
N GLU A 140 -1.08 -15.39 -2.92
CA GLU A 140 -2.17 -14.99 -3.82
C GLU A 140 -2.88 -16.20 -4.41
N ASN A 141 -2.10 -17.19 -4.88
CA ASN A 141 -2.64 -18.43 -5.45
C ASN A 141 -3.39 -19.27 -4.41
N LYS A 142 -2.85 -19.42 -3.19
CA LYS A 142 -3.46 -20.19 -2.10
C LYS A 142 -4.88 -19.71 -1.78
N TYR A 143 -5.08 -18.39 -1.74
CA TYR A 143 -6.38 -17.80 -1.38
C TYR A 143 -7.23 -17.39 -2.58
N SER A 144 -6.70 -17.49 -3.80
CA SER A 144 -7.31 -17.00 -5.05
C SER A 144 -7.60 -15.49 -4.97
N ILE A 145 -6.58 -14.72 -4.63
CA ILE A 145 -6.66 -13.27 -4.40
C ILE A 145 -6.93 -12.52 -5.72
N ASP A 146 -7.85 -11.56 -5.66
CA ASP A 146 -8.17 -10.65 -6.76
C ASP A 146 -7.29 -9.38 -6.72
N TYR A 147 -7.12 -8.82 -5.52
CA TYR A 147 -6.32 -7.61 -5.30
C TYR A 147 -5.34 -7.78 -4.15
N THR A 148 -4.12 -7.31 -4.34
CA THR A 148 -3.09 -7.28 -3.30
C THR A 148 -2.70 -5.84 -3.02
N LEU A 149 -2.77 -5.39 -1.78
CA LEU A 149 -2.35 -4.06 -1.35
C LEU A 149 -1.08 -4.15 -0.51
N ILE A 150 -0.04 -3.41 -0.88
CA ILE A 150 1.26 -3.44 -0.22
C ILE A 150 1.49 -2.14 0.55
N ASP A 151 1.67 -2.25 1.87
CA ASP A 151 2.07 -1.16 2.76
C ASP A 151 3.58 -1.15 2.94
N LEU A 152 4.19 0.00 2.69
CA LEU A 152 5.63 0.20 2.77
C LEU A 152 5.97 1.23 3.84
N ASN A 153 7.12 1.05 4.47
CA ASN A 153 7.69 2.07 5.34
C ASN A 153 8.13 3.32 4.53
N PRO A 154 8.44 4.47 5.17
CA PRO A 154 8.83 5.68 4.45
C PRO A 154 10.25 5.64 3.86
N GLY A 155 11.05 4.59 4.03
CA GLY A 155 12.45 4.56 3.58
C GLY A 155 12.63 4.35 2.07
N LEU A 156 13.86 4.53 1.58
CA LEU A 156 14.31 4.16 0.22
C LEU A 156 15.16 2.90 0.24
N SER A 157 14.70 1.89 0.97
CA SER A 157 15.40 0.63 1.15
C SER A 157 15.34 -0.24 -0.11
N ALA A 158 16.23 -1.23 -0.20
CA ALA A 158 16.22 -2.22 -1.26
C ALA A 158 14.92 -3.05 -1.20
N ILE A 159 14.41 -3.32 0.00
CA ILE A 159 13.12 -4.01 0.22
C ILE A 159 11.97 -3.22 -0.41
N ASN A 160 11.87 -1.91 -0.10
CA ASN A 160 10.81 -1.05 -0.65
C ASN A 160 10.88 -0.98 -2.18
N GLN A 161 12.08 -0.86 -2.74
CA GLN A 161 12.27 -0.86 -4.18
C GLN A 161 11.75 -2.15 -4.82
N ASN A 162 12.05 -3.33 -4.28
CA ASN A 162 11.60 -4.60 -4.86
C ASN A 162 10.09 -4.77 -4.75
N LEU A 163 9.52 -4.48 -3.58
CA LEU A 163 8.08 -4.57 -3.38
C LEU A 163 7.33 -3.59 -4.27
N PHE A 164 7.81 -2.35 -4.38
CA PHE A 164 7.26 -1.35 -5.29
C PHE A 164 7.29 -1.85 -6.75
N LEU A 165 8.44 -2.34 -7.21
CA LEU A 165 8.62 -2.84 -8.57
C LEU A 165 7.92 -4.17 -8.85
N SER A 166 7.49 -4.90 -7.81
CA SER A 166 6.66 -6.10 -7.91
C SER A 166 5.16 -5.81 -8.00
N SER A 167 4.77 -4.53 -8.07
CA SER A 167 3.39 -4.07 -8.16
C SER A 167 2.97 -3.75 -9.59
N HIS A 168 1.68 -3.83 -9.88
CA HIS A 168 1.09 -3.42 -11.16
C HIS A 168 0.72 -1.94 -11.16
N ALA A 169 0.31 -1.42 -10.01
CA ALA A 169 -0.10 -0.04 -9.85
C ALA A 169 0.45 0.57 -8.56
N PHE A 170 0.53 1.90 -8.53
CA PHE A 170 0.89 2.61 -7.31
C PHE A 170 0.05 3.87 -7.07
N ILE A 171 -0.18 4.14 -5.80
CA ILE A 171 -0.84 5.33 -5.27
C ILE A 171 0.21 6.15 -4.52
N VAL A 172 0.10 7.49 -4.58
CA VAL A 172 0.93 8.41 -3.81
C VAL A 172 0.09 9.07 -2.70
N PRO A 173 0.15 8.60 -1.44
CA PRO A 173 -0.55 9.24 -0.34
C PRO A 173 0.17 10.52 0.11
N THR A 174 -0.57 11.57 0.43
CA THR A 174 -0.04 12.89 0.80
C THR A 174 -0.90 13.51 1.90
N ASN A 175 -0.31 14.47 2.63
CA ASN A 175 -1.05 15.40 3.49
C ASN A 175 -0.89 16.83 2.96
N PRO A 176 -1.84 17.73 3.16
CA PRO A 176 -1.75 19.11 2.67
C PRO A 176 -0.85 19.98 3.55
N ASP A 177 0.46 19.74 3.42
CA ASP A 177 1.52 20.52 4.05
C ASP A 177 2.77 20.60 3.15
N PRO A 178 3.68 21.56 3.38
CA PRO A 178 4.85 21.76 2.53
C PRO A 178 5.82 20.56 2.44
N PHE A 179 5.89 19.72 3.47
CA PHE A 179 6.78 18.55 3.45
C PHE A 179 6.28 17.49 2.46
N SER A 180 4.98 17.45 2.17
CA SER A 180 4.45 16.58 1.12
C SER A 180 4.93 16.99 -0.27
N LEU A 181 5.04 18.30 -0.55
CA LEU A 181 5.59 18.81 -1.82
C LEU A 181 7.07 18.42 -1.99
N MET A 182 7.86 18.52 -0.91
CA MET A 182 9.25 18.06 -0.92
C MET A 182 9.35 16.56 -1.20
N ALA A 183 8.47 15.77 -0.58
CA ALA A 183 8.46 14.33 -0.76
C ALA A 183 8.05 13.90 -2.18
N ILE A 184 7.06 14.56 -2.79
CA ILE A 184 6.70 14.34 -4.20
C ILE A 184 7.88 14.67 -5.12
N ASN A 185 8.60 15.76 -4.86
CA ASN A 185 9.81 16.10 -5.61
C ASN A 185 10.93 15.05 -5.46
N ALA A 186 11.06 14.42 -4.29
CA ALA A 186 11.98 13.30 -4.12
C ALA A 186 11.54 12.09 -4.97
N LEU A 187 10.25 11.71 -4.88
CA LEU A 187 9.69 10.59 -5.65
C LEU A 187 9.88 10.78 -7.16
N LYS A 188 9.65 12.00 -7.66
CA LYS A 188 9.92 12.41 -9.06
C LYS A 188 11.30 11.97 -9.53
N ASN A 189 12.32 12.05 -8.67
CA ASN A 189 13.69 11.68 -9.03
C ASN A 189 14.06 10.21 -8.76
N ILE A 190 13.36 9.56 -7.83
CA ILE A 190 13.69 8.21 -7.35
C ILE A 190 13.00 7.13 -8.18
N LEU A 191 11.70 7.29 -8.45
CA LEU A 191 10.92 6.27 -9.16
C LEU A 191 11.48 5.96 -10.55
N PRO A 192 11.89 6.95 -11.37
CA PRO A 192 12.56 6.67 -12.64
C PRO A 192 13.84 5.83 -12.49
N LYS A 193 14.62 6.04 -11.42
CA LYS A 193 15.85 5.25 -11.17
C LYS A 193 15.53 3.81 -10.84
N TRP A 194 14.49 3.57 -10.03
CA TRP A 194 14.04 2.21 -9.70
C TRP A 194 13.55 1.46 -10.94
N VAL A 195 12.78 2.11 -11.81
CA VAL A 195 12.34 1.49 -13.07
C VAL A 195 13.50 1.23 -14.02
N LEU A 196 14.44 2.16 -14.15
CA LEU A 196 15.63 1.94 -14.99
C LEU A 196 16.48 0.79 -14.47
N TRP A 197 16.66 0.67 -13.15
CA TRP A 197 17.29 -0.49 -12.54
C TRP A 197 16.56 -1.77 -12.93
N LYS A 198 15.23 -1.83 -12.78
CA LYS A 198 14.43 -3.00 -13.16
C LYS A 198 14.65 -3.39 -14.61
N LYS A 199 14.55 -2.44 -15.54
CA LYS A 199 14.72 -2.66 -16.99
C LYS A 199 16.10 -3.25 -17.32
N ASN A 200 17.15 -2.82 -16.62
CA ASN A 200 18.50 -3.35 -16.80
C ASN A 200 18.75 -4.68 -16.07
N SER A 201 17.85 -5.06 -15.15
CA SER A 201 18.01 -6.23 -14.28
C SER A 201 17.09 -7.40 -14.62
N VAL A 202 15.99 -7.20 -15.37
CA VAL A 202 15.06 -8.28 -15.72
C VAL A 202 15.76 -9.44 -16.42
N GLU A 203 16.57 -9.16 -17.45
CA GLU A 203 17.32 -10.20 -18.17
C GLU A 203 18.37 -10.86 -17.28
N LEU A 204 19.03 -10.10 -16.39
CA LEU A 204 20.04 -10.62 -15.47
C LEU A 204 19.46 -11.65 -14.47
N PHE A 205 18.21 -11.48 -14.07
CA PHE A 205 17.54 -12.35 -13.10
C PHE A 205 16.51 -13.30 -13.74
N ALA A 206 16.45 -13.40 -15.07
CA ALA A 206 15.46 -14.20 -15.79
C ALA A 206 15.55 -15.70 -15.44
N ASP A 207 16.77 -16.23 -15.26
CA ASP A 207 17.03 -17.64 -14.94
C ASP A 207 17.07 -17.93 -13.42
N SER A 208 16.75 -16.94 -12.57
CA SER A 208 16.67 -17.15 -11.12
C SER A 208 15.44 -18.00 -10.75
N ALA A 209 15.47 -18.62 -9.56
CA ALA A 209 14.31 -19.37 -9.07
C ALA A 209 13.09 -18.45 -8.84
N TYR A 210 13.34 -17.17 -8.56
CA TYR A 210 12.34 -16.15 -8.30
C TYR A 210 12.63 -14.95 -9.22
N PRO A 211 12.21 -15.01 -10.51
CA PRO A 211 12.48 -13.94 -11.45
C PRO A 211 11.73 -12.66 -11.07
N LEU A 212 12.27 -11.51 -11.52
CA LEU A 212 11.58 -10.24 -11.39
C LEU A 212 10.28 -10.25 -12.20
N LEU A 213 9.22 -9.68 -11.63
CA LEU A 213 7.97 -9.48 -12.37
C LEU A 213 8.23 -8.56 -13.57
N GLU A 214 7.66 -8.82 -14.74
CA GLU A 214 7.80 -7.93 -15.89
C GLU A 214 7.00 -6.62 -15.75
N GLY A 215 7.22 -5.67 -16.65
CA GLY A 215 6.50 -4.38 -16.70
C GLY A 215 6.92 -3.36 -15.64
N GLU A 216 6.20 -2.25 -15.56
CA GLU A 216 6.42 -1.20 -14.56
C GLU A 216 5.12 -0.82 -13.85
N PRO A 217 5.16 -0.45 -12.55
CA PRO A 217 3.97 -0.01 -11.85
C PRO A 217 3.36 1.24 -12.51
N LYS A 218 2.05 1.22 -12.75
CA LYS A 218 1.29 2.32 -13.33
C LYS A 218 0.70 3.25 -12.26
N PHE A 219 0.80 4.54 -12.50
CA PHE A 219 0.28 5.55 -11.60
C PHE A 219 -1.25 5.57 -11.67
N VAL A 220 -1.89 5.23 -10.56
CA VAL A 220 -3.36 5.23 -10.46
C VAL A 220 -3.88 6.38 -9.60
N GLY A 221 -3.01 7.26 -9.13
CA GLY A 221 -3.38 8.56 -8.59
C GLY A 221 -2.79 8.90 -7.22
N THR A 222 -3.20 10.05 -6.71
CA THR A 222 -2.81 10.59 -5.41
C THR A 222 -3.98 10.58 -4.43
N LEU A 223 -3.68 10.35 -3.15
CA LEU A 223 -4.63 10.52 -2.04
C LEU A 223 -4.18 11.70 -1.20
N ILE A 224 -5.08 12.62 -0.88
CA ILE A 224 -4.77 13.77 -0.03
C ILE A 224 -5.56 13.63 1.28
N GLN A 225 -4.85 13.58 2.40
CA GLN A 225 -5.42 13.10 3.65
C GLN A 225 -5.12 14.04 4.84
N ARG A 226 -5.80 13.79 5.98
CA ARG A 226 -5.54 14.43 7.28
C ARG A 226 -5.66 15.95 7.26
N PHE A 227 -6.77 16.45 6.75
CA PHE A 227 -7.13 17.87 6.83
C PHE A 227 -8.47 18.08 7.52
N ASN A 228 -8.63 19.25 8.12
CA ASN A 228 -9.87 19.64 8.76
C ASN A 228 -10.82 20.31 7.77
N ILE A 229 -12.11 20.01 7.94
CA ILE A 229 -13.21 20.61 7.18
C ILE A 229 -13.85 21.74 7.99
N HIS A 230 -14.21 22.82 7.32
CA HIS A 230 -15.02 23.92 7.85
C HIS A 230 -16.10 24.26 6.81
N ASN A 231 -17.38 24.22 7.20
CA ASN A 231 -18.53 24.43 6.30
C ASN A 231 -18.49 23.56 5.03
N GLY A 232 -18.20 22.26 5.19
CA GLY A 232 -18.20 21.28 4.10
C GLY A 232 -17.00 21.35 3.14
N ARG A 233 -16.03 22.25 3.37
CA ARG A 233 -14.80 22.38 2.56
C ARG A 233 -13.56 22.32 3.44
N ALA A 234 -12.41 21.90 2.89
CA ALA A 234 -11.15 21.98 3.62
C ALA A 234 -10.87 23.41 4.10
N ALA A 235 -10.30 23.57 5.29
CA ALA A 235 -9.92 24.88 5.81
C ALA A 235 -8.90 25.58 4.88
N LYS A 236 -8.90 26.92 4.85
CA LYS A 236 -8.16 27.70 3.83
C LYS A 236 -6.70 27.27 3.65
N PRO A 237 -5.87 27.14 4.72
CA PRO A 237 -4.47 26.74 4.55
C PRO A 237 -4.30 25.37 3.87
N TYR A 238 -5.21 24.43 4.14
CA TYR A 238 -5.18 23.12 3.50
C TYR A 238 -5.59 23.18 2.03
N ARG A 239 -6.52 24.07 1.64
CA ARG A 239 -6.94 24.22 0.24
C ARG A 239 -5.81 24.71 -0.65
N ASP A 240 -5.02 25.66 -0.17
CA ASP A 240 -3.88 26.21 -0.91
C ASP A 240 -2.84 25.08 -1.12
N ASN A 241 -2.50 24.36 -0.06
CA ASN A 241 -1.61 23.19 -0.15
C ASN A 241 -2.15 22.04 -1.02
N ILE A 242 -3.46 21.75 -0.96
CA ILE A 242 -4.12 20.76 -1.84
C ILE A 242 -3.93 21.16 -3.31
N THR A 243 -4.13 22.44 -3.62
CA THR A 243 -4.01 22.95 -4.98
C THR A 243 -2.57 22.83 -5.48
N GLU A 244 -1.59 23.19 -4.65
CA GLU A 244 -0.16 23.04 -4.97
C GLU A 244 0.24 21.58 -5.17
N ILE A 245 -0.24 20.67 -4.31
CA ILE A 245 0.02 19.23 -4.45
C ILE A 245 -0.54 18.72 -5.77
N LYS A 246 -1.79 19.05 -6.10
CA LYS A 246 -2.42 18.63 -7.37
C LYS A 246 -1.64 19.16 -8.57
N ALA A 247 -1.24 20.43 -8.55
CA ALA A 247 -0.46 21.04 -9.62
C ALA A 247 0.92 20.36 -9.81
N LEU A 248 1.62 20.05 -8.71
CA LEU A 248 2.90 19.34 -8.77
C LEU A 248 2.73 17.90 -9.29
N ILE A 249 1.67 17.21 -8.86
CA ILE A 249 1.34 15.85 -9.32
C ILE A 249 1.04 15.86 -10.81
N SER A 250 0.13 16.73 -11.29
CA SER A 250 -0.27 16.77 -12.70
C SER A 250 0.78 17.37 -13.65
N GLY A 251 1.74 18.11 -13.11
CA GLY A 251 2.84 18.72 -13.86
C GLY A 251 4.11 17.87 -13.81
N GLU A 252 5.14 18.39 -13.12
CA GLU A 252 6.50 17.85 -13.16
C GLU A 252 6.59 16.38 -12.70
N PHE A 253 5.77 15.97 -11.72
CA PHE A 253 5.77 14.59 -11.25
C PHE A 253 5.26 13.64 -12.34
N PHE A 254 4.06 13.88 -12.88
CA PHE A 254 3.46 13.07 -13.95
C PHE A 254 4.36 13.02 -15.19
N GLU A 255 4.93 14.15 -15.60
CA GLU A 255 5.86 14.21 -16.74
C GLU A 255 7.11 13.35 -16.50
N SER A 256 7.65 13.33 -15.28
CA SER A 256 8.85 12.55 -14.97
C SER A 256 8.60 11.05 -15.04
N ILE A 257 7.48 10.58 -14.47
CA ILE A 257 7.15 9.16 -14.42
C ILE A 257 6.63 8.64 -15.77
N SER A 258 6.01 9.49 -16.60
CA SER A 258 5.55 9.09 -17.95
C SER A 258 6.72 8.75 -18.88
N ARG A 259 7.85 9.46 -18.77
CA ARG A 259 9.09 9.19 -19.55
C ARG A 259 9.66 7.80 -19.32
N VAL A 260 9.35 7.15 -18.19
CA VAL A 260 9.79 5.79 -17.88
C VAL A 260 8.70 4.74 -18.02
N GLY A 261 7.51 5.12 -18.50
CA GLY A 261 6.38 4.22 -18.76
C GLY A 261 5.48 3.99 -17.56
N MET A 262 5.62 4.74 -16.46
CA MET A 262 4.83 4.51 -15.23
C MET A 262 3.43 5.15 -15.26
N THR A 263 2.92 5.58 -16.40
CA THR A 263 1.57 6.13 -16.56
C THR A 263 0.73 5.23 -17.45
N LEU A 264 -0.59 5.28 -17.26
CA LEU A 264 -1.52 4.75 -18.25
C LEU A 264 -1.48 5.64 -19.51
N ASN A 265 -2.08 5.16 -20.61
CA ASN A 265 -2.33 6.01 -21.77
C ASN A 265 -3.29 7.13 -21.39
N SER A 266 -3.18 8.29 -22.05
CA SER A 266 -4.03 9.45 -21.73
C SER A 266 -5.53 9.16 -21.87
N GLU A 267 -5.92 8.31 -22.82
CA GLU A 267 -7.30 7.86 -23.04
C GLU A 267 -7.87 6.93 -21.94
N GLN A 268 -7.00 6.35 -21.12
CA GLN A 268 -7.38 5.45 -20.03
C GLN A 268 -7.62 6.22 -18.73
N TYR A 269 -7.18 7.48 -18.66
CA TYR A 269 -7.59 8.40 -17.61
C TYR A 269 -8.84 9.15 -18.05
N THR A 270 -9.87 9.17 -17.21
CA THR A 270 -11.05 9.99 -17.49
C THR A 270 -10.71 11.48 -17.44
N GLN A 271 -11.39 12.29 -18.24
CA GLN A 271 -11.15 13.73 -18.30
C GLN A 271 -11.29 14.39 -16.93
N ASP A 272 -12.35 14.06 -16.18
CA ASP A 272 -12.57 14.54 -14.81
C ASP A 272 -11.41 14.18 -13.86
N PHE A 273 -10.79 13.02 -14.06
CA PHE A 273 -9.66 12.58 -13.22
C PHE A 273 -8.39 13.38 -13.53
N ILE A 274 -8.12 13.67 -14.81
CA ILE A 274 -7.02 14.54 -15.22
C ILE A 274 -7.23 15.95 -14.64
N GLU A 275 -8.43 16.51 -14.78
CA GLU A 275 -8.79 17.84 -14.25
C GLU A 275 -8.71 17.91 -12.72
N SER A 276 -8.93 16.79 -12.03
CA SER A 276 -8.75 16.69 -10.57
C SER A 276 -7.28 16.67 -10.11
N GLY A 277 -6.33 16.67 -11.04
CA GLY A 277 -4.90 16.47 -10.76
C GLY A 277 -4.57 15.03 -10.38
N TYR A 278 -5.24 14.05 -11.02
CA TYR A 278 -5.13 12.61 -10.74
C TYR A 278 -5.45 12.27 -9.27
N CYS A 279 -6.39 12.99 -8.66
CA CYS A 279 -6.75 12.82 -7.26
C CYS A 279 -7.82 11.73 -7.10
N LEU A 280 -7.43 10.59 -6.52
CA LEU A 280 -8.34 9.47 -6.23
C LEU A 280 -9.37 9.84 -5.17
N GLY A 281 -8.96 10.65 -4.19
CA GLY A 281 -9.82 11.09 -3.11
C GLY A 281 -9.14 12.05 -2.16
N GLU A 282 -9.96 12.91 -1.56
CA GLU A 282 -9.60 13.77 -0.45
C GLU A 282 -10.26 13.22 0.82
N ILE A 283 -9.46 12.73 1.76
CA ILE A 283 -9.95 12.07 2.98
C ILE A 283 -9.67 13.01 4.16
N PRO A 284 -10.70 13.67 4.72
CA PRO A 284 -10.52 14.51 5.88
C PRO A 284 -10.11 13.68 7.10
N ASP A 285 -9.65 14.35 8.15
CA ASP A 285 -9.37 13.68 9.42
C ASP A 285 -10.63 12.94 9.93
N PHE A 286 -10.42 11.73 10.46
CA PHE A 286 -11.51 10.89 10.98
C PHE A 286 -12.08 11.41 12.31
N GLN A 287 -11.43 12.38 12.94
CA GLN A 287 -11.88 13.06 14.15
C GLN A 287 -12.25 12.05 15.26
N GLY A 288 -13.39 12.26 15.94
CA GLY A 288 -13.85 11.42 17.04
C GLY A 288 -14.16 9.97 16.66
N LEU A 289 -14.27 9.63 15.36
CA LEU A 289 -14.50 8.24 14.93
C LEU A 289 -13.22 7.40 15.01
N LEU A 290 -12.03 8.01 14.92
CA LEU A 290 -10.77 7.27 14.87
C LEU A 290 -10.51 6.44 16.13
N PRO A 291 -10.62 6.98 17.36
CA PRO A 291 -10.41 6.18 18.57
C PRO A 291 -11.42 5.03 18.71
N LYS A 292 -12.66 5.25 18.29
CA LYS A 292 -13.72 4.23 18.31
C LYS A 292 -13.42 3.10 17.32
N SER A 293 -12.94 3.46 16.12
CA SER A 293 -12.48 2.52 15.08
C SER A 293 -11.33 1.64 15.58
N TYR A 294 -10.33 2.23 16.23
CA TYR A 294 -9.24 1.46 16.85
C TYR A 294 -9.74 0.48 17.91
N GLN A 295 -10.66 0.92 18.78
CA GLN A 295 -11.22 0.07 19.84
C GLN A 295 -12.05 -1.09 19.28
N ALA A 296 -12.79 -0.88 18.20
CA ALA A 296 -13.62 -1.90 17.56
C ALA A 296 -12.84 -2.80 16.58
N GLY A 297 -11.59 -2.48 16.25
CA GLY A 297 -10.79 -3.23 15.29
C GLY A 297 -11.31 -3.16 13.85
N VAL A 298 -12.07 -2.12 13.50
CA VAL A 298 -12.69 -1.95 12.17
C VAL A 298 -12.48 -0.54 11.62
N PRO A 299 -12.54 -0.33 10.29
CA PRO A 299 -12.55 1.01 9.69
C PRO A 299 -13.67 1.89 10.23
N VAL A 300 -13.48 3.21 10.17
CA VAL A 300 -14.46 4.17 10.66
C VAL A 300 -15.84 3.98 10.04
N PHE A 301 -15.91 3.61 8.76
CA PHE A 301 -17.16 3.39 8.02
C PHE A 301 -17.88 2.09 8.38
N ASP A 302 -17.23 1.17 9.08
CA ASP A 302 -17.82 -0.11 9.48
C ASP A 302 -18.30 -0.09 10.94
N LEU A 303 -17.96 0.93 11.73
CA LEU A 303 -18.41 1.06 13.12
C LEU A 303 -19.92 0.87 13.26
N LEU A 304 -20.37 0.01 14.16
CA LEU A 304 -21.77 -0.11 14.56
C LEU A 304 -22.18 1.09 15.42
N ASP A 305 -23.47 1.44 15.42
CA ASP A 305 -23.99 2.54 16.26
C ASP A 305 -23.66 2.32 17.75
N THR A 306 -23.71 1.06 18.21
CA THR A 306 -23.35 0.66 19.57
C THR A 306 -21.85 0.79 19.87
N GLU A 307 -20.99 0.71 18.85
CA GLU A 307 -19.53 0.84 19.00
C GLU A 307 -19.08 2.31 19.02
N ILE A 308 -19.91 3.23 18.51
CA ILE A 308 -19.66 4.68 18.66
C ILE A 308 -19.77 5.08 20.13
N GLY A 309 -20.75 4.53 20.86
CA GLY A 309 -20.86 4.70 22.31
C GLY A 309 -21.12 6.15 22.75
N GLU A 310 -21.78 6.94 21.91
CA GLU A 310 -22.25 8.31 22.21
C GLU A 310 -23.78 8.35 22.20
N ALA A 311 -24.38 9.48 22.61
CA ALA A 311 -25.84 9.64 22.64
C ALA A 311 -26.30 11.01 22.11
N GLY A 312 -27.57 11.06 21.68
CA GLY A 312 -28.22 12.28 21.19
C GLY A 312 -27.56 12.85 19.93
N LEU A 313 -27.53 14.18 19.81
CA LEU A 313 -27.04 14.89 18.62
C LEU A 313 -25.59 14.53 18.24
N VAL A 314 -24.75 14.17 19.21
CA VAL A 314 -23.36 13.76 18.96
C VAL A 314 -23.32 12.43 18.22
N LEU A 315 -24.14 11.46 18.64
CA LEU A 315 -24.26 10.18 17.95
C LEU A 315 -24.76 10.38 16.52
N ASP A 316 -25.82 11.16 16.34
CA ASP A 316 -26.40 11.45 15.01
C ASP A 316 -25.36 12.05 14.06
N GLN A 317 -24.54 13.00 14.57
CA GLN A 317 -23.47 13.62 13.81
C GLN A 317 -22.37 12.61 13.45
N MET A 318 -21.98 11.74 14.37
CA MET A 318 -20.95 10.72 14.14
C MET A 318 -21.41 9.65 13.16
N ILE A 319 -22.68 9.22 13.24
CA ILE A 319 -23.31 8.32 12.26
C ILE A 319 -23.31 8.95 10.87
N ASN A 320 -23.69 10.22 10.77
CA ASN A 320 -23.64 10.92 9.48
C ASN A 320 -22.21 10.99 8.92
N ASN A 321 -21.22 11.33 9.76
CA ASN A 321 -19.81 11.36 9.36
C ASN A 321 -19.32 9.97 8.92
N ARG A 322 -19.69 8.90 9.63
CA ARG A 322 -19.39 7.51 9.27
C ARG A 322 -19.88 7.20 7.86
N ASN A 323 -21.15 7.50 7.57
CA ASN A 323 -21.76 7.21 6.27
C ASN A 323 -21.10 8.03 5.15
N VAL A 324 -20.71 9.28 5.41
CA VAL A 324 -19.93 10.09 4.46
C VAL A 324 -18.56 9.46 4.16
N PHE A 325 -17.89 8.87 5.16
CA PHE A 325 -16.64 8.14 4.92
C PHE A 325 -16.88 6.88 4.09
N GLU A 326 -17.97 6.15 4.35
CA GLU A 326 -18.36 4.97 3.57
C GLU A 326 -18.51 5.31 2.08
N GLU A 327 -19.32 6.33 1.76
CA GLU A 327 -19.53 6.81 0.39
C GLU A 327 -18.21 7.24 -0.28
N ARG A 328 -17.35 7.95 0.46
CA ARG A 328 -16.03 8.39 -0.05
C ARG A 328 -15.14 7.20 -0.40
N PHE A 329 -15.03 6.20 0.48
CA PHE A 329 -14.21 5.02 0.21
C PHE A 329 -14.82 4.15 -0.90
N GLN A 330 -16.14 4.06 -0.99
CA GLN A 330 -16.80 3.36 -2.11
C GLN A 330 -16.47 4.03 -3.46
N LEU A 331 -16.59 5.35 -3.55
CA LEU A 331 -16.25 6.10 -4.77
C LEU A 331 -14.76 5.97 -5.13
N LEU A 332 -13.88 6.07 -4.13
CA LEU A 332 -12.44 5.91 -4.31
C LEU A 332 -12.10 4.52 -4.85
N THR A 333 -12.63 3.46 -4.22
CA THR A 333 -12.34 2.07 -4.63
C THR A 333 -12.91 1.73 -6.00
N ASN A 334 -14.10 2.25 -6.35
CA ASN A 334 -14.66 2.09 -7.70
C ASN A 334 -13.73 2.71 -8.77
N LYS A 335 -13.26 3.95 -8.57
CA LYS A 335 -12.31 4.60 -9.47
C LYS A 335 -10.99 3.82 -9.57
N LEU A 336 -10.50 3.33 -8.43
CA LEU A 336 -9.28 2.51 -8.40
C LEU A 336 -9.46 1.24 -9.25
N ILE A 337 -10.57 0.51 -9.10
CA ILE A 337 -10.88 -0.69 -9.87
C ILE A 337 -10.91 -0.39 -11.38
N GLU A 338 -11.55 0.71 -11.80
CA GLU A 338 -11.59 1.11 -13.21
C GLU A 338 -10.18 1.33 -13.78
N LEU A 339 -9.32 2.04 -13.05
CA LEU A 339 -7.94 2.28 -13.49
C LEU A 339 -7.10 1.00 -13.55
N LEU A 340 -7.33 0.06 -12.64
CA LEU A 340 -6.60 -1.21 -12.57
C LEU A 340 -6.89 -2.17 -13.74
N GLN A 341 -7.96 -1.94 -14.51
CA GLN A 341 -8.22 -2.69 -15.74
C GLN A 341 -7.15 -2.45 -16.81
N TYR A 342 -6.49 -1.29 -16.74
CA TYR A 342 -5.47 -0.85 -17.69
C TYR A 342 -4.04 -1.01 -17.18
N ALA A 343 -3.87 -1.36 -15.89
CA ALA A 343 -2.58 -1.42 -15.20
C ALA A 343 -1.92 -2.81 -15.26
#